data_AF-A0A1B2I5L9-F1
#
_entry.id   AF-A0A1B2I5L9-F1
#
_cell.length_a   1.000
_cell.length_b   1.000
_cell.length_c   1.000
_cell.angle_alpha   90.00
_cell.angle_beta   90.00
_cell.angle_gamma   90.00
#
_symmetry.space_group_name_H-M   'P 1'
#
loop_
_entity.id
_entity.type
_entity.pdbx_description
1 polymer ?
#
loop_
_entity_poly.entity_id
_entity_poly.type
_entity_poly.pdbx_seq_one_letter_code
_entity_poly.pdbx_strand_id
1 'polypeptide(L)' 'MTIEEKITLIAETLDTDQDNIKPDAELKSIEEWDSMGVISTIAMLDRKFGKILSAEQIEELKTVQDILNLMI' A
#
# COMPACT_ATOMS: atom_id res chain seq x y z
N MET A 1 -15.43 -0.77 2.25
CA MET A 1 -14.63 -1.84 1.61
C MET A 1 -14.33 -2.90 2.65
N THR A 2 -14.38 -4.18 2.28
CA THR A 2 -13.88 -5.29 3.11
C THR A 2 -12.34 -5.29 3.15
N ILE A 3 -11.73 -6.08 4.04
CA ILE A 3 -10.27 -6.22 4.06
C ILE A 3 -9.77 -6.85 2.75
N GLU A 4 -10.49 -7.85 2.24
CA GLU A 4 -10.13 -8.55 1.00
C GLU A 4 -10.11 -7.60 -0.21
N GLU A 5 -11.13 -6.74 -0.36
CA GLU A 5 -11.16 -5.72 -1.41
C GLU A 5 -9.99 -4.73 -1.33
N LYS A 6 -9.53 -4.40 -0.12
CA LYS A 6 -8.37 -3.51 0.08
C LYS A 6 -7.07 -4.20 -0.29
N ILE A 7 -6.92 -5.48 0.08
CA ILE A 7 -5.75 -6.29 -0.28
C ILE A 7 -5.65 -6.41 -1.79
N THR A 8 -6.76 -6.77 -2.48
CA THR A 8 -6.79 -6.83 -3.95
C THR A 8 -6.40 -5.49 -4.58
N LEU A 9 -6.92 -4.37 -4.07
CA LEU A 9 -6.57 -3.05 -4.57
C LEU A 9 -5.07 -2.71 -4.41
N ILE A 10 -4.47 -3.08 -3.27
CA ILE A 10 -3.03 -2.88 -3.05
C ILE A 10 -2.22 -3.74 -4.03
N ALA A 11 -2.59 -5.02 -4.20
CA ALA A 11 -1.93 -5.93 -5.14
C ALA A 11 -1.98 -5.41 -6.58
N GLU A 12 -3.16 -4.95 -7.03
CA GLU A 12 -3.34 -4.32 -8.35
C GLU A 12 -2.52 -3.03 -8.49
N THR A 13 -2.40 -2.24 -7.42
CA THR A 13 -1.65 -0.97 -7.44
C THR A 13 -0.15 -1.20 -7.56
N LEU A 14 0.34 -2.26 -6.93
CA LEU A 14 1.74 -2.67 -6.96
C LEU A 14 2.08 -3.62 -8.11
N ASP A 15 1.10 -4.05 -8.90
CA ASP A 15 1.26 -5.05 -9.98
C ASP A 15 1.92 -6.35 -9.49
N THR A 16 1.46 -6.85 -8.33
CA THR A 16 1.99 -8.06 -7.67
C THR A 16 0.85 -9.04 -7.34
N ASP A 17 1.21 -10.27 -6.94
CA ASP A 17 0.23 -11.27 -6.53
C ASP A 17 -0.42 -10.88 -5.19
N GLN A 18 -1.73 -11.14 -5.06
CA GLN A 18 -2.46 -10.91 -3.83
C GLN A 18 -1.89 -11.73 -2.65
N ASP A 19 -1.29 -12.88 -2.92
CA ASP A 19 -0.64 -13.72 -1.91
C ASP A 19 0.59 -13.04 -1.27
N ASN A 20 1.18 -12.03 -1.92
CA ASN A 20 2.27 -11.21 -1.38
C ASN A 20 1.76 -10.10 -0.45
N ILE A 21 0.48 -9.73 -0.53
CA ILE A 21 -0.13 -8.64 0.22
C ILE A 21 -0.81 -9.20 1.47
N LYS A 22 0.00 -9.53 2.49
CA LYS A 22 -0.49 -9.92 3.82
C LYS A 22 -0.29 -8.79 4.81
N PRO A 23 -1.20 -8.57 5.77
CA PRO A 23 -1.06 -7.46 6.72
C PRO A 23 0.30 -7.40 7.43
N ASP A 24 0.88 -8.55 7.75
CA ASP A 24 2.18 -8.70 8.42
C ASP A 24 3.39 -8.69 7.47
N ALA A 25 3.18 -8.64 6.15
CA ALA A 25 4.27 -8.57 5.17
C ALA A 25 4.98 -7.21 5.26
N GLU A 26 6.31 -7.26 5.31
CA GLU A 26 7.16 -6.06 5.25
C GLU A 26 7.15 -5.49 3.84
N LEU A 27 6.86 -4.20 3.68
CA LEU A 27 6.80 -3.56 2.38
C LEU A 27 8.14 -3.66 1.64
N LYS A 28 9.25 -3.50 2.35
CA LYS A 28 10.61 -3.64 1.77
C LYS A 28 10.95 -5.05 1.28
N SER A 29 10.17 -6.06 1.65
CA SER A 29 10.32 -7.43 1.14
C SER A 29 9.53 -7.70 -0.14
N ILE A 30 8.61 -6.80 -0.49
CA ILE A 30 7.84 -6.84 -1.74
C ILE A 30 8.72 -6.23 -2.83
N GLU A 31 9.01 -7.00 -3.89
CA GLU A 31 9.89 -6.57 -4.98
C GLU A 31 9.40 -5.28 -5.65
N GLU A 32 8.08 -5.15 -5.78
CA GLU A 32 7.42 -4.01 -6.40
C GLU A 32 7.32 -2.77 -5.48
N TRP A 33 7.76 -2.85 -4.22
CA TRP A 33 7.85 -1.69 -3.33
C TRP A 33 9.12 -0.86 -3.60
N ASP A 34 9.23 -0.34 -4.82
CA ASP A 34 10.27 0.56 -5.27
C ASP A 34 9.77 2.01 -5.38
N SER A 35 10.50 2.88 -6.10
CA SER A 35 10.05 4.27 -6.32
C SER A 35 8.70 4.36 -7.04
N MET A 36 8.43 3.48 -8.02
CA MET A 36 7.17 3.48 -8.76
C MET A 36 6.04 2.92 -7.90
N GLY A 37 6.26 1.80 -7.21
CA GLY A 37 5.25 1.21 -6.31
C GLY A 37 4.83 2.16 -5.20
N VAL A 38 5.79 2.88 -4.61
CA VAL A 38 5.53 3.93 -3.62
C VAL A 38 4.68 5.05 -4.22
N ILE A 39 5.05 5.59 -5.38
CA ILE A 39 4.30 6.67 -6.05
C ILE A 39 2.87 6.24 -6.40
N SER A 40 2.71 5.03 -6.96
CA SER A 40 1.40 4.46 -7.29
C SER A 40 0.53 4.29 -6.05
N THR A 41 1.11 3.84 -4.94
CA THR A 41 0.41 3.69 -3.66
C THR A 41 -0.05 5.04 -3.10
N ILE A 42 0.80 6.07 -3.14
CA ILE A 42 0.44 7.43 -2.71
C ILE A 42 -0.71 7.97 -3.57
N ALA A 43 -0.62 7.82 -4.89
CA ALA A 43 -1.66 8.26 -5.80
C ALA A 43 -2.99 7.51 -5.58
N MET A 44 -2.94 6.21 -5.28
CA MET A 44 -4.11 5.41 -4.93
C MET A 44 -4.76 5.90 -3.62
N LEU A 45 -3.96 6.14 -2.59
CA LEU A 45 -4.41 6.62 -1.28
C LEU A 45 -5.02 8.03 -1.37
N ASP A 46 -4.43 8.93 -2.13
CA ASP A 46 -4.96 10.26 -2.38
C ASP A 46 -6.31 10.19 -3.12
N ARG A 47 -6.36 9.48 -4.25
CA ARG A 47 -7.55 9.44 -5.11
C ARG A 47 -8.75 8.72 -4.49
N LYS A 48 -8.52 7.61 -3.77
CA LYS A 48 -9.60 6.76 -3.24
C LYS A 48 -9.97 7.08 -1.80
N PHE A 49 -9.02 7.58 -1.01
CA PHE A 49 -9.19 7.78 0.43
C PHE A 49 -8.91 9.21 0.89
N GLY A 50 -8.51 10.11 -0.02
CA GLY A 50 -8.18 11.51 0.30
C GLY A 50 -6.96 11.64 1.22
N LYS A 51 -6.07 10.64 1.23
CA LYS A 51 -4.88 10.61 2.10
C LYS A 51 -3.66 11.09 1.33
N ILE A 52 -3.21 12.30 1.65
CA ILE A 52 -1.95 12.85 1.16
C ILE A 52 -0.89 12.58 2.22
N LEU A 53 0.14 11.81 1.86
CA LEU A 53 1.25 11.47 2.75
C LEU A 53 2.46 12.38 2.49
N SER A 54 3.13 12.80 3.56
CA SER A 54 4.45 13.43 3.45
C SER A 54 5.55 12.37 3.21
N ALA A 55 6.72 12.81 2.77
CA ALA A 55 7.90 11.94 2.62
C ALA A 55 8.23 11.19 3.91
N GLU A 56 8.17 11.87 5.06
CA GLU A 56 8.42 11.26 6.38
C GLU A 56 7.39 10.16 6.69
N GLN A 57 6.10 10.39 6.43
CA GLN A 57 5.05 9.39 6.66
C GLN A 57 5.21 8.17 5.74
N ILE A 58 5.71 8.36 4.52
CA ILE A 58 5.98 7.26 3.59
C ILE A 58 7.13 6.39 4.12
N GLU A 59 8.19 7.00 4.66
CA GLU A 59 9.31 6.26 5.26
C GLU A 59 8.92 5.50 6.54
N GLU A 60 7.86 5.96 7.23
CA GLU A 60 7.31 5.27 8.40
C GLU A 60 6.48 4.02 8.06
N LEU A 61 6.03 3.86 6.81
CA LEU A 61 5.30 2.66 6.37
C LEU A 61 6.26 1.46 6.33
N LYS A 62 5.99 0.46 7.17
CA LYS A 62 6.84 -0.75 7.28
C LYS A 62 6.15 -1.98 6.75
N THR A 63 4.85 -2.07 6.92
CA THR A 63 4.04 -3.25 6.63
C THR A 63 2.81 -2.91 5.80
N VAL A 64 2.23 -3.92 5.15
CA VAL A 64 0.95 -3.76 4.45
C VAL A 64 -0.16 -3.29 5.41
N GLN A 65 -0.13 -3.71 6.68
CA GLN A 65 -1.08 -3.24 7.68
C GLN A 65 -1.05 -1.71 7.84
N ASP A 66 0.11 -1.07 7.70
CA ASP A 66 0.23 0.39 7.77
C ASP A 66 -0.54 1.06 6.63
N ILE A 67 -0.47 0.50 5.41
CA ILE A 67 -1.26 0.98 4.26
C ILE A 67 -2.76 0.74 4.51
N LEU A 68 -3.14 -0.45 4.99
CA LEU A 68 -4.54 -0.79 5.27
C LEU A 68 -5.18 0.14 6.30
N ASN A 69 -4.40 0.61 7.28
CA ASN A 69 -4.85 1.55 8.31
C ASN A 69 -5.16 2.95 7.74
N LEU A 70 -4.56 3.31 6.59
CA LEU A 70 -4.82 4.59 5.93
C LEU A 70 -6.10 4.55 5.07
N MET A 71 -6.55 3.36 4.67
CA MET A 71 -7.70 3.13 3.79
C MET A 71 -9.03 3.14 4.57
N ILE A 72 -9.41 4.26 5.19
CA ILE A 72 -10.63 4.40 6.02
C ILE A 72 -11.80 4.96 5.21
#